data_AF-A0A151ERS3-F1
#
_entry.id   AF-A0A151ERS3-F1
#
_cell.length_a   1.000
_cell.length_b   1.000
_cell.length_c   1.000
_cell.angle_alpha   90.00
_cell.angle_beta   90.00
_cell.angle_gamma   90.00
#
_symmetry.space_group_name_H-M   'P 1'
#
loop_
_entity.id
_entity.type
_entity.pdbx_description
1 polymer ?
#
loop_
_entity_poly.entity_id
_entity_poly.type
_entity_poly.pdbx_seq_one_letter_code
_entity_poly.pdbx_strand_id
1 'polypeptide(L)'
;MDNKNANNSETFNVVIATGNYPPENLVVNGPLTGKQNIFYNYTVSATDPDEDDMLRFTFEWGDGTSTTTDYIESGNSTTVSHKWSTYGLYQLKVTAKDNFSAQISKTLSVQIDVIVIDGEIKGLIIDEDGTNPFDIFNNTVTKGKTKVKLDSGSYLIDSNGDSKWDYAFSFDTGLITYYEFVYNKYIEIYETQKAAPGFELVFALLAIALMVILIRRKRKKS
;
A
#
# COMPACT_ATOMS: atom_id res chain seq x y z
N MET A 1 -56.86 -54.11 41.44
CA MET A 1 -57.08 -53.27 40.25
C MET A 1 -56.13 -52.11 40.35
N ASP A 2 -55.17 -52.13 39.44
CA ASP A 2 -54.08 -51.21 39.16
C ASP A 2 -54.58 -49.99 38.37
N ASN A 3 -54.04 -48.80 38.63
CA ASN A 3 -53.83 -47.80 37.59
C ASN A 3 -52.75 -46.79 38.03
N LYS A 4 -51.51 -46.99 37.55
CA LYS A 4 -50.39 -46.07 37.78
C LYS A 4 -50.49 -44.92 36.77
N ASN A 5 -50.67 -43.71 37.29
CA ASN A 5 -50.66 -42.47 36.52
C ASN A 5 -49.20 -42.09 36.18
N ALA A 6 -48.65 -42.65 35.10
CA ALA A 6 -47.35 -42.29 34.57
C ALA A 6 -47.51 -41.25 33.45
N ASN A 7 -47.17 -39.99 33.73
CA ASN A 7 -47.00 -38.97 32.70
C ASN A 7 -45.60 -39.11 32.12
N ASN A 8 -45.48 -39.74 30.95
CA ASN A 8 -44.28 -39.67 30.14
C ASN A 8 -44.33 -38.37 29.34
N SER A 9 -43.43 -37.43 29.61
CA SER A 9 -43.23 -36.27 28.74
C SER A 9 -42.04 -36.60 27.84
N GLU A 10 -42.33 -36.94 26.58
CA GLU A 10 -41.31 -37.04 25.55
C GLU A 10 -41.10 -35.64 24.98
N THR A 11 -39.92 -35.06 25.22
CA THR A 11 -39.48 -33.84 24.55
C THR A 11 -38.94 -34.19 23.17
N PHE A 12 -39.59 -33.71 22.12
CA PHE A 12 -39.08 -33.72 20.76
C PHE A 12 -38.27 -32.44 20.51
N ASN A 13 -36.97 -32.58 20.26
CA ASN A 13 -36.15 -31.48 19.76
C ASN A 13 -36.41 -31.35 18.25
N VAL A 14 -37.14 -30.33 17.85
CA VAL A 14 -37.24 -29.93 16.43
C VAL A 14 -36.00 -29.12 16.09
N VAL A 15 -35.04 -29.74 15.41
CA VAL A 15 -33.92 -29.01 14.80
C VAL A 15 -34.44 -28.44 13.48
N ILE A 16 -34.72 -27.13 13.45
CA ILE A 16 -34.90 -26.41 12.19
C ILE A 16 -33.49 -26.21 11.64
N ALA A 17 -33.14 -26.91 10.56
CA ALA A 17 -31.90 -26.63 9.86
C ALA A 17 -32.03 -25.27 9.19
N THR A 18 -31.52 -24.23 9.84
CA THR A 18 -31.20 -22.96 9.18
C THR A 18 -30.06 -23.26 8.19
N GLY A 19 -30.18 -22.75 6.96
CA GLY A 19 -29.09 -22.90 5.99
C GLY A 19 -27.89 -22.06 6.44
N ASN A 20 -26.68 -22.53 6.11
CA ASN A 20 -25.43 -21.80 6.40
C ASN A 20 -25.34 -20.53 5.57
N TYR A 21 -25.08 -19.41 6.22
CA TYR A 21 -24.75 -18.12 5.63
C TYR A 21 -23.22 -17.98 5.52
N PRO A 22 -22.71 -17.18 4.57
CA PRO A 22 -21.28 -16.89 4.52
C PRO A 22 -20.87 -15.87 5.60
N PRO A 23 -19.58 -15.85 5.96
CA PRO A 23 -19.04 -14.78 6.79
C PRO A 23 -19.22 -13.41 6.13
N GLU A 24 -19.40 -12.40 6.96
CA GLU A 24 -19.60 -11.00 6.60
C GLU A 24 -18.56 -10.08 7.27
N ASN A 25 -18.58 -8.80 6.91
CA ASN A 25 -17.78 -7.74 7.55
C ASN A 25 -16.26 -8.04 7.65
N LEU A 26 -15.68 -8.66 6.61
CA LEU A 26 -14.24 -8.92 6.56
C LEU A 26 -13.43 -7.61 6.53
N VAL A 27 -12.75 -7.33 7.65
CA VAL A 27 -11.84 -6.21 7.83
C VAL A 27 -10.41 -6.74 7.82
N VAL A 28 -9.55 -6.09 7.03
CA VAL A 28 -8.12 -6.36 6.95
C VAL A 28 -7.40 -5.03 7.11
N ASN A 29 -6.54 -4.94 8.12
CA ASN A 29 -5.77 -3.74 8.45
C ASN A 29 -4.28 -4.06 8.42
N GLY A 30 -3.50 -3.23 7.73
CA GLY A 30 -2.05 -3.34 7.66
C GLY A 30 -1.45 -2.29 6.72
N PRO A 31 -0.12 -2.15 6.67
CA PRO A 31 0.55 -1.24 5.76
C PRO A 31 0.30 -1.61 4.30
N LEU A 32 -0.01 -0.62 3.44
CA LEU A 32 -0.15 -0.83 1.99
C LEU A 32 1.11 -0.43 1.21
N THR A 33 2.08 0.14 1.89
CA THR A 33 3.38 0.50 1.34
C THR A 33 4.48 -0.01 2.28
N GLY A 34 5.63 -0.37 1.70
CA GLY A 34 6.74 -0.90 2.47
C GLY A 34 8.02 -1.03 1.67
N LYS A 35 9.06 -1.49 2.34
CA LYS A 35 10.33 -1.93 1.80
C LYS A 35 10.47 -3.44 1.81
N GLN A 36 11.27 -3.95 0.88
CA GLN A 36 11.63 -5.36 0.79
C GLN A 36 12.37 -5.83 2.05
N ASN A 37 12.22 -7.12 2.35
CA ASN A 37 12.86 -7.82 3.46
C ASN A 37 12.50 -7.32 4.88
N ILE A 38 11.43 -6.52 5.01
CA ILE A 38 10.86 -6.08 6.29
C ILE A 38 9.56 -6.84 6.55
N PHE A 39 9.34 -7.23 7.82
CA PHE A 39 8.09 -7.85 8.25
C PHE A 39 7.00 -6.81 8.53
N TYR A 40 5.80 -7.08 8.03
CA TYR A 40 4.59 -6.29 8.24
C TYR A 40 3.51 -7.14 8.86
N ASN A 41 2.84 -6.57 9.86
CA ASN A 41 1.71 -7.20 10.53
C ASN A 41 0.40 -6.79 9.86
N TYR A 42 -0.46 -7.79 9.61
CA TYR A 42 -1.81 -7.62 9.12
C TYR A 42 -2.78 -8.21 10.13
N THR A 43 -3.69 -7.38 10.62
CA THR A 43 -4.77 -7.78 11.53
C THR A 43 -6.05 -7.99 10.73
N VAL A 44 -6.72 -9.10 10.96
CA VAL A 44 -7.96 -9.48 10.29
C VAL A 44 -9.05 -9.81 11.31
N SER A 45 -10.29 -9.47 10.96
CA SER A 45 -11.49 -9.91 11.65
C SER A 45 -12.64 -10.04 10.65
N ALA A 46 -13.62 -10.88 10.97
CA ALA A 46 -14.89 -11.01 10.25
C ALA A 46 -15.96 -11.49 11.23
N THR A 47 -17.23 -11.41 10.85
CA THR A 47 -18.37 -11.88 11.65
C THR A 47 -19.18 -12.85 10.81
N ASP A 48 -19.64 -13.94 11.39
CA ASP A 48 -20.64 -14.83 10.80
C ASP A 48 -22.01 -14.63 11.47
N PRO A 49 -23.13 -14.55 10.72
CA PRO A 49 -24.47 -14.48 11.30
C PRO A 49 -24.95 -15.81 11.88
N ASP A 50 -24.36 -16.95 11.54
CA ASP A 50 -24.68 -18.24 12.15
C ASP A 50 -24.11 -18.31 13.59
N GLU A 51 -24.93 -18.83 14.51
CA GLU A 51 -24.54 -18.95 15.92
C GLU A 51 -23.40 -19.97 16.08
N ASP A 52 -22.43 -19.64 16.95
CA ASP A 52 -21.28 -20.48 17.31
C ASP A 52 -20.30 -20.81 16.17
N ASP A 53 -20.36 -20.10 15.05
CA ASP A 53 -19.46 -20.32 13.93
C ASP A 53 -18.04 -19.79 14.19
N MET A 54 -17.08 -20.58 13.69
CA MET A 54 -15.66 -20.37 13.83
C MET A 54 -15.06 -20.01 12.47
N LEU A 55 -14.25 -18.97 12.45
CA LEU A 55 -13.67 -18.42 11.23
C LEU A 55 -12.19 -18.72 11.14
N ARG A 56 -11.76 -19.15 9.95
CA ARG A 56 -10.36 -19.29 9.57
C ARG A 56 -10.02 -18.32 8.45
N PHE A 57 -8.86 -17.69 8.56
CA PHE A 57 -8.40 -16.71 7.58
C PHE A 57 -7.23 -17.26 6.77
N THR A 58 -7.31 -17.14 5.45
CA THR A 58 -6.21 -17.45 4.53
C THR A 58 -5.73 -16.17 3.87
N PHE A 59 -4.45 -15.87 4.02
CA PHE A 59 -3.75 -14.77 3.38
C PHE A 59 -2.96 -15.32 2.19
N GLU A 60 -3.33 -14.93 0.98
CA GLU A 60 -2.58 -15.15 -0.25
C GLU A 60 -1.78 -13.88 -0.53
N TRP A 61 -0.46 -13.90 -0.30
CA TRP A 61 0.37 -12.69 -0.22
C TRP A 61 0.72 -12.06 -1.58
N GLY A 62 0.29 -12.68 -2.68
CA GLY A 62 0.56 -12.22 -4.04
C GLY A 62 1.96 -12.53 -4.57
N ASP A 63 2.83 -13.15 -3.77
CA ASP A 63 4.19 -13.57 -4.12
C ASP A 63 4.31 -15.09 -4.33
N GLY A 64 3.17 -15.79 -4.41
CA GLY A 64 3.10 -17.25 -4.49
C GLY A 64 3.11 -17.96 -3.14
N THR A 65 3.26 -17.23 -2.03
CA THR A 65 3.14 -17.78 -0.68
C THR A 65 1.76 -17.51 -0.08
N SER A 66 1.40 -18.30 0.93
CA SER A 66 0.17 -18.10 1.69
C SER A 66 0.34 -18.46 3.16
N THR A 67 -0.54 -17.95 4.01
CA THR A 67 -0.60 -18.27 5.43
C THR A 67 -2.05 -18.44 5.85
N THR A 68 -2.34 -19.53 6.54
CA THR A 68 -3.67 -19.82 7.05
C THR A 68 -3.64 -19.86 8.57
N THR A 69 -4.59 -19.18 9.20
CA THR A 69 -4.71 -19.16 10.67
C THR A 69 -5.39 -20.42 11.19
N ASP A 70 -5.32 -20.63 12.50
CA ASP A 70 -6.29 -21.50 13.17
C ASP A 70 -7.70 -20.89 13.09
N TYR A 71 -8.70 -21.70 13.44
CA TYR A 71 -10.07 -21.22 13.61
C TYR A 71 -10.15 -20.35 14.88
N ILE A 72 -10.80 -19.21 14.78
CA ILE A 72 -11.11 -18.30 15.89
C ILE A 72 -12.61 -17.99 15.89
N GLU A 73 -13.15 -17.62 17.04
CA GLU A 73 -14.58 -17.27 17.15
C GLU A 73 -14.95 -16.09 16.23
N SER A 74 -16.14 -16.15 15.64
CA SER A 74 -16.77 -15.03 14.92
C SER A 74 -16.66 -13.72 15.70
N GLY A 75 -16.24 -12.63 15.03
CA GLY A 75 -16.05 -11.32 15.63
C GLY A 75 -14.68 -11.08 16.28
N ASN A 76 -13.91 -12.13 16.59
CA ASN A 76 -12.54 -11.95 17.11
C ASN A 76 -11.55 -11.59 15.99
N SER A 77 -10.47 -10.93 16.38
CA SER A 77 -9.39 -10.54 15.48
C SER A 77 -8.12 -11.38 15.70
N THR A 78 -7.39 -11.66 14.63
CA THR A 78 -6.05 -12.27 14.68
C THR A 78 -5.06 -11.49 13.82
N THR A 79 -3.76 -11.65 14.08
CA THR A 79 -2.69 -10.95 13.36
C THR A 79 -1.70 -11.93 12.77
N VAL A 80 -1.35 -11.71 11.50
CA VAL A 80 -0.35 -12.49 10.76
C VAL A 80 0.74 -11.56 10.25
N SER A 81 1.99 -12.01 10.32
CA SER A 81 3.16 -11.27 9.83
C SER A 81 3.66 -11.84 8.51
N HIS A 82 3.99 -10.98 7.55
CA HIS A 82 4.61 -11.38 6.27
C HIS A 82 5.70 -10.41 5.84
N LYS A 83 6.60 -10.88 4.97
CA LYS A 83 7.60 -10.04 4.31
C LYS A 83 7.67 -10.39 2.82
N TRP A 84 7.88 -9.38 1.99
CA TRP A 84 8.19 -9.55 0.58
C TRP A 84 9.70 -9.43 0.38
N SER A 85 10.32 -10.39 -0.29
CA SER A 85 11.78 -10.42 -0.50
C SER A 85 12.27 -9.52 -1.63
N THR A 86 11.37 -9.13 -2.53
CA THR A 86 11.64 -8.30 -3.70
C THR A 86 10.68 -7.11 -3.73
N TYR A 87 11.08 -6.03 -4.40
CA TYR A 87 10.16 -4.97 -4.79
C TYR A 87 9.02 -5.50 -5.65
N GLY A 88 7.87 -4.82 -5.64
CA GLY A 88 6.75 -5.14 -6.50
C GLY A 88 5.41 -4.61 -6.02
N LEU A 89 4.41 -4.76 -6.89
CA LEU A 89 3.01 -4.57 -6.58
C LEU A 89 2.38 -5.94 -6.30
N TYR A 90 1.98 -6.18 -5.06
CA TYR A 90 1.43 -7.46 -4.60
C TYR A 90 -0.07 -7.34 -4.36
N GLN A 91 -0.83 -8.31 -4.88
CA GLN A 91 -2.26 -8.44 -4.60
C GLN A 91 -2.44 -9.34 -3.38
N LEU A 92 -2.53 -8.74 -2.20
CA LEU A 92 -2.86 -9.45 -0.97
C LEU A 92 -4.35 -9.79 -0.98
N LYS A 93 -4.68 -11.06 -1.16
CA LYS A 93 -6.05 -11.56 -1.03
C LYS A 93 -6.22 -12.26 0.31
N VAL A 94 -7.17 -11.80 1.10
CA VAL A 94 -7.53 -12.42 2.38
C VAL A 94 -8.92 -13.04 2.25
N THR A 95 -9.05 -14.30 2.63
CA THR A 95 -10.32 -15.04 2.61
C THR A 95 -10.67 -15.46 4.02
N ALA A 96 -11.88 -15.12 4.49
CA ALA A 96 -12.47 -15.67 5.70
C ALA A 96 -13.39 -16.83 5.31
N LYS A 97 -13.24 -17.97 5.98
CA LYS A 97 -14.01 -19.19 5.72
C LYS A 97 -14.53 -19.75 7.04
N ASP A 98 -15.81 -20.09 7.09
CA ASP A 98 -16.45 -20.74 8.24
C ASP A 98 -16.14 -22.26 8.30
N ASN A 99 -16.63 -22.92 9.34
CA ASN A 99 -16.54 -24.37 9.56
C ASN A 99 -17.42 -25.21 8.63
N PHE A 100 -18.34 -24.60 7.89
CA PHE A 100 -19.26 -25.24 6.93
C PHE A 100 -18.92 -24.95 5.46
N SER A 101 -17.78 -24.31 5.23
CA SER A 101 -17.18 -23.94 3.96
C SER A 101 -17.76 -22.76 3.18
N ALA A 102 -18.64 -21.94 3.73
CA ALA A 102 -18.93 -20.65 3.10
C ALA A 102 -17.81 -19.63 3.41
N GLN A 103 -17.66 -18.64 2.53
CA GLN A 103 -16.50 -17.76 2.55
C GLN A 103 -16.76 -16.39 1.93
N ILE A 104 -15.98 -15.40 2.36
CA ILE A 104 -15.87 -14.06 1.77
C ILE A 104 -14.39 -13.72 1.59
N SER A 105 -14.06 -12.88 0.60
CA SER A 105 -12.68 -12.44 0.40
C SER A 105 -12.56 -10.95 0.12
N LYS A 106 -11.39 -10.40 0.45
CA LYS A 106 -11.02 -9.01 0.23
C LYS A 106 -9.61 -8.94 -0.34
N THR A 107 -9.39 -8.09 -1.34
CA THR A 107 -8.08 -7.88 -1.97
C THR A 107 -7.56 -6.47 -1.69
N LEU A 108 -6.28 -6.37 -1.36
CA LEU A 108 -5.55 -5.12 -1.14
C LEU A 108 -4.32 -5.08 -2.07
N SER A 109 -4.02 -3.92 -2.63
CA SER A 109 -2.79 -3.68 -3.39
C SER A 109 -1.69 -3.19 -2.44
N VAL A 110 -0.63 -3.97 -2.27
CA VAL A 110 0.53 -3.64 -1.43
C VAL A 110 1.71 -3.27 -2.32
N GLN A 111 2.32 -2.11 -2.09
CA GLN A 111 3.46 -1.58 -2.83
C GLN A 111 4.74 -1.76 -2.02
N ILE A 112 5.67 -2.59 -2.49
CA ILE A 112 6.96 -2.80 -1.86
C ILE A 112 8.04 -2.18 -2.75
N ASP A 113 8.69 -1.11 -2.27
CA ASP A 113 9.74 -0.38 -3.01
C ASP A 113 9.33 -0.01 -4.45
N VAL A 114 8.05 0.25 -4.66
CA VAL A 114 7.49 0.72 -5.93
C VAL A 114 6.49 1.86 -5.73
N ILE A 115 6.37 2.73 -6.74
CA ILE A 115 5.31 3.73 -6.87
C ILE A 115 4.61 3.48 -8.19
N VAL A 116 3.28 3.41 -8.15
CA VAL A 116 2.46 3.25 -9.35
C VAL A 116 2.24 4.60 -10.02
N ILE A 117 2.53 4.68 -11.31
CA ILE A 117 2.20 5.82 -12.17
C ILE A 117 1.07 5.39 -13.10
N ASP A 118 -0.09 6.04 -12.97
CA ASP A 118 -1.28 5.78 -13.80
C ASP A 118 -1.85 7.10 -14.34
N GLY A 119 -1.03 7.78 -15.16
CA GLY A 119 -1.36 9.08 -15.75
C GLY A 119 -1.05 9.11 -17.24
N GLU A 120 -0.42 10.19 -17.71
CA GLU A 120 0.02 10.35 -19.11
C GLU A 120 0.96 9.22 -19.56
N ILE A 121 1.79 8.71 -18.64
CA ILE A 121 2.49 7.44 -18.79
C ILE A 121 1.97 6.44 -17.76
N LYS A 122 2.13 5.15 -18.07
CA LYS A 122 1.77 4.06 -17.15
C LYS A 122 3.00 3.22 -16.84
N GLY A 123 3.24 2.98 -15.56
CA GLY A 123 4.39 2.21 -15.14
C GLY A 123 4.60 2.19 -13.64
N LEU A 124 5.75 1.64 -13.24
CA LEU A 124 6.21 1.62 -11.86
C LEU A 124 7.52 2.37 -11.76
N ILE A 125 7.64 3.30 -10.82
CA ILE A 125 8.95 3.77 -10.36
C ILE A 125 9.40 2.78 -9.28
N ILE A 126 10.62 2.26 -9.38
CA ILE A 126 11.13 1.12 -8.61
C ILE A 126 12.44 1.52 -7.91
N ASP A 127 12.59 1.13 -6.65
CA ASP A 127 13.84 1.15 -5.89
C ASP A 127 14.39 -0.28 -5.92
N GLU A 128 15.17 -0.60 -6.96
CA GLU A 128 15.55 -1.99 -7.27
C GLU A 128 16.51 -2.57 -6.22
N ASP A 129 17.38 -1.74 -5.65
CA ASP A 129 18.37 -2.16 -4.65
C ASP A 129 17.92 -1.92 -3.19
N GLY A 130 16.78 -1.26 -2.98
CA GLY A 130 16.22 -0.95 -1.67
C GLY A 130 17.02 0.09 -0.88
N THR A 131 17.96 0.78 -1.53
CA THR A 131 18.81 1.79 -0.87
C THR A 131 18.17 3.16 -0.84
N ASN A 132 17.20 3.42 -1.71
CA ASN A 132 16.70 4.74 -2.06
C ASN A 132 17.83 5.69 -2.55
N PRO A 133 17.55 6.60 -3.49
CA PRO A 133 16.26 6.89 -4.11
C PRO A 133 15.86 5.84 -5.16
N PHE A 134 14.60 5.89 -5.62
CA PHE A 134 14.15 5.07 -6.75
C PHE A 134 14.99 5.36 -7.99
N ASP A 135 15.31 4.32 -8.76
CA ASP A 135 16.34 4.32 -9.80
C ASP A 135 15.85 3.82 -11.17
N ILE A 136 14.72 3.09 -11.20
CA ILE A 136 14.17 2.50 -12.42
C ILE A 136 12.73 2.92 -12.66
N PHE A 137 12.38 3.16 -13.92
CA PHE A 137 11.00 3.20 -14.39
C PHE A 137 10.72 1.97 -15.23
N ASN A 138 9.73 1.18 -14.84
CA ASN A 138 9.21 0.07 -15.62
C ASN A 138 7.94 0.52 -16.35
N ASN A 139 8.05 0.77 -17.65
CA ASN A 139 6.94 1.18 -18.49
C ASN A 139 6.05 -0.03 -18.79
N THR A 140 4.82 -0.03 -18.29
CA THR A 140 3.91 -1.19 -18.44
C THR A 140 3.29 -1.28 -19.84
N VAL A 141 3.36 -0.21 -20.63
CA VAL A 141 2.86 -0.16 -22.02
C VAL A 141 3.91 -0.72 -22.98
N THR A 142 5.14 -0.21 -22.90
CA THR A 142 6.24 -0.64 -23.79
C THR A 142 6.98 -1.88 -23.26
N LYS A 143 6.76 -2.24 -21.99
CA LYS A 143 7.46 -3.32 -21.26
C LYS A 143 8.97 -3.11 -21.11
N GLY A 144 9.43 -1.86 -21.25
CA GLY A 144 10.84 -1.49 -21.08
C GLY A 144 11.14 -0.95 -19.69
N LYS A 145 12.34 -1.25 -19.17
CA LYS A 145 12.92 -0.58 -18.00
C LYS A 145 13.85 0.54 -18.45
N THR A 146 13.70 1.71 -17.85
CA THR A 146 14.48 2.92 -18.14
C THR A 146 14.90 3.62 -16.84
N LYS A 147 15.65 4.71 -16.95
CA LYS A 147 16.25 5.38 -15.79
C LYS A 147 15.28 6.30 -15.09
N VAL A 148 15.44 6.37 -13.77
CA VAL A 148 14.84 7.39 -12.90
C VAL A 148 15.95 8.10 -12.12
N LYS A 149 15.78 9.40 -11.88
CA LYS A 149 16.69 10.17 -11.03
C LYS A 149 15.88 11.09 -10.12
N LEU A 150 16.21 11.10 -8.82
CA LEU A 150 15.75 12.15 -7.93
C LEU A 150 16.50 13.46 -8.21
N ASP A 151 15.77 14.52 -8.56
CA ASP A 151 16.30 15.87 -8.75
C ASP A 151 15.34 16.90 -8.16
N SER A 152 15.86 17.77 -7.29
CA SER A 152 15.11 18.92 -6.75
C SER A 152 13.74 18.57 -6.14
N GLY A 153 13.60 17.38 -5.55
CA GLY A 153 12.36 16.90 -4.92
C GLY A 153 11.38 16.16 -5.85
N SER A 154 11.74 15.99 -7.14
CA SER A 154 10.95 15.22 -8.11
C SER A 154 11.76 14.07 -8.70
N TYR A 155 11.09 13.01 -9.10
CA TYR A 155 11.67 11.91 -9.86
C TYR A 155 11.57 12.20 -11.35
N LEU A 156 12.71 12.42 -11.99
CA LEU A 156 12.83 12.56 -13.44
C LEU A 156 12.80 11.17 -14.08
N ILE A 157 12.01 11.03 -15.13
CA ILE A 157 11.72 9.76 -15.80
C ILE A 157 12.11 9.88 -17.26
N ASP A 158 13.01 9.02 -17.71
CA ASP A 158 13.27 8.76 -19.13
C ASP A 158 12.24 7.72 -19.58
N SER A 159 11.18 8.10 -20.27
CA SER A 159 10.04 7.19 -20.54
C SER A 159 10.26 6.30 -21.75
N ASN A 160 11.18 6.69 -22.65
CA ASN A 160 11.41 6.05 -23.94
C ASN A 160 12.81 5.41 -24.06
N GLY A 161 13.71 5.62 -23.10
CA GLY A 161 15.04 5.05 -23.03
C GLY A 161 16.10 5.80 -23.86
N ASP A 162 15.83 7.02 -24.30
CA ASP A 162 16.75 7.82 -25.13
C ASP A 162 17.80 8.60 -24.33
N SER A 163 17.84 8.38 -23.00
CA SER A 163 18.71 9.08 -22.04
C SER A 163 18.40 10.57 -21.85
N LYS A 164 17.21 11.03 -22.24
CA LYS A 164 16.66 12.34 -21.88
C LYS A 164 15.50 12.17 -20.90
N TRP A 165 15.27 13.22 -20.11
CA TRP A 165 14.16 13.23 -19.15
C TRP A 165 12.89 13.71 -19.86
N ASP A 166 11.87 12.87 -19.89
CA ASP A 166 10.58 13.17 -20.51
C ASP A 166 9.58 13.71 -19.49
N TYR A 167 9.57 13.15 -18.28
CA TYR A 167 8.60 13.49 -17.24
C TYR A 167 9.25 13.75 -15.88
N ALA A 168 8.55 14.52 -15.05
CA ALA A 168 8.86 14.69 -13.64
C ALA A 168 7.66 14.27 -12.79
N PHE A 169 7.89 13.39 -11.82
CA PHE A 169 6.92 12.94 -10.83
C PHE A 169 7.21 13.57 -9.47
N SER A 170 6.21 14.23 -8.87
CA SER A 170 6.31 14.84 -7.55
C SER A 170 5.69 13.92 -6.50
N PHE A 171 6.49 13.49 -5.52
CA PHE A 171 5.99 12.65 -4.42
C PHE A 171 4.97 13.38 -3.53
N ASP A 172 5.16 14.69 -3.33
CA ASP A 172 4.28 15.51 -2.48
C ASP A 172 2.87 15.65 -3.06
N THR A 173 2.76 15.71 -4.39
CA THR A 173 1.47 15.95 -5.07
C THR A 173 0.91 14.71 -5.76
N GLY A 174 1.73 13.69 -5.99
CA GLY A 174 1.38 12.53 -6.82
C GLY A 174 1.22 12.86 -8.31
N LEU A 175 1.59 14.07 -8.74
CA LEU A 175 1.43 14.51 -10.12
C LEU A 175 2.63 14.15 -10.98
N ILE A 176 2.34 13.77 -12.22
CA ILE A 176 3.31 13.63 -13.30
C ILE A 176 3.14 14.77 -14.31
N THR A 177 4.25 15.32 -14.78
CA THR A 177 4.27 16.47 -15.70
C THR A 177 5.36 16.30 -16.75
N TYR A 178 5.16 16.87 -17.94
CA TYR A 178 6.19 16.90 -18.98
C TYR A 178 7.40 17.73 -18.52
N TYR A 179 8.60 17.14 -18.54
CA TYR A 179 9.79 17.74 -17.97
C TYR A 179 10.21 19.01 -18.71
N GLU A 180 10.16 19.02 -20.04
CA GLU A 180 10.50 20.20 -20.84
C GLU A 180 9.58 21.39 -20.51
N PHE A 181 8.29 21.13 -20.25
CA PHE A 181 7.35 22.16 -19.81
C PHE A 181 7.76 22.75 -18.46
N VAL A 182 8.13 21.91 -17.49
CA VAL A 182 8.61 22.35 -16.17
C VAL A 182 9.90 23.16 -16.28
N TYR A 183 10.87 22.68 -17.06
CA TYR A 183 12.14 23.35 -17.29
C TYR A 183 11.95 24.71 -17.95
N ASN A 184 11.15 24.77 -19.02
CA ASN A 184 10.89 26.03 -19.73
C ASN A 184 10.14 27.03 -18.84
N LYS A 185 9.17 26.59 -18.03
CA LYS A 185 8.47 27.45 -17.06
C LYS A 185 9.41 27.96 -15.96
N TYR A 186 10.34 27.13 -15.49
CA TYR A 186 11.36 27.56 -14.54
C TYR A 186 12.25 28.66 -15.14
N ILE A 187 12.74 28.46 -16.38
CA ILE A 187 13.55 29.46 -17.09
C ILE A 187 12.75 30.75 -17.31
N GLU A 188 11.49 30.67 -17.70
CA GLU A 188 10.62 31.84 -17.86
C GLU A 188 10.50 32.64 -16.56
N ILE A 189 10.22 31.98 -15.44
CA ILE A 189 10.15 32.63 -14.12
C ILE A 189 11.51 33.24 -13.75
N TYR A 190 12.60 32.50 -13.96
CA TYR A 190 13.95 32.95 -13.65
C TYR A 190 14.33 34.21 -14.45
N GLU A 191 14.13 34.21 -15.77
CA GLU A 191 14.43 35.35 -16.63
C GLU A 191 13.51 36.55 -16.31
N THR A 192 12.23 36.31 -16.00
CA THR A 192 11.29 37.36 -15.58
C THR A 192 11.73 38.01 -14.26
N GLN A 193 12.21 37.22 -13.30
CA GLN A 193 12.62 37.75 -12.00
C GLN A 193 14.04 38.33 -12.00
N LYS A 194 14.97 37.80 -12.80
CA LYS A 194 16.32 38.35 -12.99
C LYS A 194 16.30 39.75 -13.60
N ALA A 195 15.27 40.08 -14.38
CA ALA A 195 15.07 41.42 -14.93
C ALA A 195 14.63 42.47 -13.88
N ALA A 196 14.30 42.07 -12.64
CA ALA A 196 13.94 43.00 -11.56
C ALA A 196 15.20 43.57 -10.86
N PRO A 197 15.33 44.91 -10.70
CA PRO A 197 16.47 45.51 -9.99
C PRO A 197 16.57 45.01 -8.54
N GLY A 198 17.73 44.50 -8.12
CA GLY A 198 18.02 44.04 -6.74
C GLY A 198 17.98 42.53 -6.50
N PHE A 199 17.81 41.72 -7.54
CA PHE A 199 17.63 40.26 -7.46
C PHE A 199 18.81 39.48 -6.82
N GLU A 200 20.05 39.97 -6.95
CA GLU A 200 21.25 39.36 -6.34
C GLU A 200 21.19 39.34 -4.80
N LEU A 201 20.54 40.35 -4.18
CA LEU A 201 20.43 40.44 -2.73
C LEU A 201 19.41 39.44 -2.16
N VAL A 202 18.40 39.06 -2.93
CA VAL A 202 17.37 38.11 -2.48
C VAL A 202 17.94 36.71 -2.37
N PHE A 203 18.75 36.28 -3.36
CA PHE A 203 19.45 34.99 -3.29
C PHE A 203 20.55 34.99 -2.22
N ALA A 204 21.29 36.09 -2.04
CA ALA A 204 22.26 36.20 -0.94
C ALA A 204 21.58 36.10 0.44
N LEU A 205 20.43 36.75 0.63
CA LEU A 205 19.66 36.69 1.88
C LEU A 205 19.03 35.32 2.12
N LEU A 206 18.51 34.66 1.08
CA LEU A 206 17.96 33.30 1.17
C LEU A 206 19.05 32.26 1.45
N ALA A 207 20.23 32.38 0.83
CA ALA A 207 21.38 31.52 1.09
C ALA A 207 21.94 31.72 2.51
N ILE A 208 22.01 32.97 2.99
CA ILE A 208 22.39 33.29 4.37
C ILE A 208 21.34 32.74 5.36
N ALA A 209 20.05 32.90 5.09
CA ALA A 209 18.98 32.36 5.95
C ALA A 209 19.02 30.83 6.03
N LEU A 210 19.22 30.14 4.90
CA LEU A 210 19.40 28.69 4.84
C LEU A 210 20.65 28.24 5.60
N MET A 211 21.79 28.92 5.43
CA MET A 211 23.01 28.62 6.20
C MET A 211 22.79 28.82 7.72
N VAL A 212 22.11 29.88 8.13
CA VAL A 212 21.80 30.15 9.55
C VAL A 212 20.87 29.07 10.13
N ILE A 213 19.89 28.60 9.37
CA ILE A 213 18.98 27.51 9.77
C ILE A 213 19.76 26.19 9.92
N LEU A 214 20.66 25.89 8.99
CA LEU A 214 21.49 24.68 9.03
C LEU A 214 22.49 24.70 10.21
N ILE A 215 23.12 25.84 10.49
CA ILE A 215 24.05 26.01 11.62
C ILE A 215 23.31 25.86 12.96
N ARG A 216 22.11 26.42 13.09
CA ARG A 216 21.27 26.28 14.30
C ARG A 216 20.78 24.84 14.53
N ARG A 217 20.49 24.10 13.45
CA ARG A 217 20.12 22.67 13.53
C ARG A 217 21.30 21.78 13.94
N LYS A 218 22.52 22.12 13.53
CA LYS A 218 23.73 21.36 13.91
C LYS A 218 24.12 21.54 15.37
N ARG A 219 23.87 22.72 15.95
CA ARG A 219 24.15 23.02 17.39
C ARG A 219 23.12 22.46 18.37
N LYS A 220 21.92 22.08 17.94
CA LYS A 220 20.90 21.42 18.79
C LYS A 220 21.06 19.89 18.85
N LYS A 221 22.02 19.32 18.11
CA LYS A 221 22.31 17.88 18.04
C LYS A 221 23.65 17.50 18.70
N SER A 222 24.26 18.43 19.44
CA SER A 222 25.41 18.23 20.33
C SER A 222 25.04 18.68 21.72
#